data_AF-A0A920V8L5-F1
#
_entry.id   AF-A0A920V8L5-F1
#
_cell.length_a   1.000
_cell.length_b   1.000
_cell.length_c   1.000
_cell.angle_alpha   90.00
_cell.angle_beta   90.00
_cell.angle_gamma   90.00
#
_symmetry.space_group_name_H-M   'P 1'
#
loop_
_entity.id
_entity.type
_entity.pdbx_description
1 polymer ?
#
loop_
_entity_poly.entity_id
_entity_poly.type
_entity_poly.pdbx_seq_one_letter_code
_entity_poly.pdbx_strand_id
1 'polypeptide(L)'
;MSGSIKLNQNVEMKINVSRRENIRAYHSATHLLHESLRRVLGEHVTQKGSLVEPERLSFDFSHMKPVSSEEINKIETYVNSMVEKKSEVKTRLMTPNEAVENGALGLFGEKYGEEVRVLSMGNEESKYFSTELCGGTHVRNTGDIGKILKLLVNLPLPQELEELRL
;
A
#
# COMPACT_ATOMS: atom_id res chain seq x y z
N MET A 1 -1.51 24.07 -23.98
CA MET A 1 -0.23 23.77 -24.66
C MET A 1 -0.54 22.99 -25.93
N SER A 2 0.06 23.35 -27.06
CA SER A 2 0.04 22.55 -28.30
C SER A 2 1.46 22.11 -28.64
N GLY A 3 1.59 20.88 -29.12
CA GLY A 3 2.85 20.29 -29.55
C GLY A 3 2.54 19.06 -30.40
N SER A 4 3.47 18.69 -31.29
CA SER A 4 3.35 17.51 -32.13
C SER A 4 4.64 16.69 -32.06
N ILE A 5 4.48 15.38 -32.16
CA ILE A 5 5.56 14.40 -32.13
C ILE A 5 5.48 13.62 -33.43
N LYS A 6 6.63 13.34 -34.07
CA LYS A 6 6.69 12.58 -35.32
C LYS A 6 7.22 11.16 -35.09
N LEU A 7 6.83 10.24 -35.96
CA LEU A 7 7.46 8.92 -36.04
C LEU A 7 8.99 9.10 -36.19
N ASN A 8 9.77 8.28 -35.48
CA ASN A 8 11.24 8.33 -35.46
C ASN A 8 11.86 9.61 -34.87
N GLN A 9 11.09 10.47 -34.22
CA GLN A 9 11.63 11.61 -33.49
C GLN A 9 12.24 11.15 -32.15
N ASN A 10 13.50 11.51 -31.92
CA ASN A 10 14.12 11.34 -30.61
C ASN A 10 13.45 12.30 -29.61
N VAL A 11 13.03 11.75 -28.47
CA VAL A 11 12.41 12.51 -27.39
C VAL A 11 13.05 12.17 -26.06
N GLU A 12 13.10 13.14 -25.17
CA GLU A 12 13.50 12.94 -23.77
C GLU A 12 12.22 12.93 -22.91
N MET A 13 11.97 11.81 -22.22
CA MET A 13 10.84 11.68 -21.31
C MET A 13 11.31 11.86 -19.87
N LYS A 14 10.73 12.83 -19.17
CA LYS A 14 11.02 13.10 -17.76
C LYS A 14 9.80 12.88 -16.91
N ILE A 15 9.98 12.23 -15.78
CA ILE A 15 8.96 12.14 -14.74
C ILE A 15 9.02 13.39 -13.85
N ASN A 16 7.88 13.77 -13.27
CA ASN A 16 7.87 14.66 -12.13
C ASN A 16 8.37 13.88 -10.89
N VAL A 17 9.62 14.13 -10.50
CA VAL A 17 10.28 13.40 -9.40
C VAL A 17 9.57 13.62 -8.07
N SER A 18 9.23 14.86 -7.71
CA SER A 18 8.54 15.14 -6.43
C SER A 18 7.19 14.42 -6.34
N ARG A 19 6.41 14.44 -7.42
CA ARG A 19 5.17 13.67 -7.52
C ARG A 19 5.43 12.17 -7.34
N ARG A 20 6.48 11.67 -7.96
CA ARG A 20 6.87 10.26 -7.92
C ARG A 20 7.26 9.80 -6.53
N GLU A 21 8.01 10.62 -5.80
CA GLU A 21 8.41 10.37 -4.41
C GLU A 21 7.22 10.28 -3.49
N ASN A 22 6.29 11.24 -3.57
CA ASN A 22 5.12 11.23 -2.71
C ASN A 22 4.21 10.02 -2.95
N ILE A 23 3.97 9.67 -4.22
CA ILE A 23 3.20 8.46 -4.56
C ILE A 23 3.89 7.21 -4.01
N ARG A 24 5.22 7.14 -4.12
CA ARG A 24 6.00 6.03 -3.58
C ARG A 24 5.89 5.94 -2.04
N ALA A 25 5.98 7.07 -1.34
CA ALA A 25 5.80 7.13 0.11
C ALA A 25 4.40 6.65 0.52
N TYR A 26 3.35 7.15 -0.13
CA TYR A 26 1.97 6.74 0.18
C TYR A 26 1.68 5.29 -0.20
N HIS A 27 2.25 4.78 -1.29
CA HIS A 27 2.14 3.36 -1.62
C HIS A 27 2.80 2.48 -0.56
N SER A 28 3.99 2.85 -0.08
CA SER A 28 4.63 2.15 1.04
C SER A 28 3.79 2.21 2.32
N ALA A 29 3.19 3.36 2.63
CA ALA A 29 2.28 3.50 3.76
C ALA A 29 1.04 2.58 3.65
N THR A 30 0.53 2.34 2.45
CA THR A 30 -0.61 1.43 2.23
C THR A 30 -0.33 0.01 2.75
N HIS A 31 0.87 -0.52 2.55
CA HIS A 31 1.24 -1.87 3.01
C HIS A 31 1.35 -1.95 4.54
N LEU A 32 1.95 -0.93 5.16
CA LEU A 32 1.97 -0.84 6.63
C LEU A 32 0.55 -0.71 7.20
N LEU A 33 -0.32 0.05 6.53
CA LEU A 33 -1.72 0.21 6.91
C LEU A 33 -2.49 -1.11 6.78
N HIS A 34 -2.31 -1.84 5.68
CA HIS A 34 -2.99 -3.11 5.44
C HIS A 34 -2.68 -4.14 6.53
N GLU A 35 -1.40 -4.33 6.85
CA GLU A 35 -0.99 -5.22 7.93
C GLU A 35 -1.51 -4.73 9.30
N SER A 36 -1.46 -3.42 9.57
CA SER A 36 -1.95 -2.85 10.83
C SER A 36 -3.47 -3.10 11.00
N LEU A 37 -4.23 -2.99 9.92
CA LEU A 37 -5.66 -3.33 9.91
C LEU A 37 -5.88 -4.81 10.25
N ARG A 38 -5.13 -5.73 9.63
CA ARG A 38 -5.24 -7.17 9.90
C ARG A 38 -4.92 -7.52 11.35
N ARG A 39 -3.93 -6.87 11.95
CA ARG A 39 -3.55 -7.11 13.36
C ARG A 39 -4.58 -6.62 14.36
N VAL A 40 -5.22 -5.48 14.07
CA VAL A 40 -6.18 -4.86 15.00
C VAL A 40 -7.58 -5.43 14.81
N LEU A 41 -8.00 -5.62 13.56
CA LEU A 41 -9.37 -5.98 13.21
C LEU A 41 -9.54 -7.47 12.88
N GLY A 42 -8.45 -8.19 12.60
CA GLY A 42 -8.43 -9.62 12.28
C GLY A 42 -7.97 -9.94 10.85
N GLU A 43 -7.48 -11.16 10.64
CA GLU A 43 -6.93 -11.64 9.36
C GLU A 43 -7.93 -11.70 8.21
N HIS A 44 -9.24 -11.63 8.50
CA HIS A 44 -10.31 -11.56 7.50
C HIS A 44 -10.37 -10.22 6.77
N VAL A 45 -9.68 -9.19 7.26
CA VAL A 45 -9.54 -7.93 6.53
C VAL A 45 -8.89 -8.21 5.19
N THR A 46 -9.64 -7.88 4.14
CA THR A 46 -9.24 -8.04 2.75
C THR A 46 -9.39 -6.71 2.03
N GLN A 47 -8.40 -6.35 1.23
CA GLN A 47 -8.43 -5.17 0.38
C GLN A 47 -9.57 -5.28 -0.65
N LYS A 48 -10.33 -4.20 -0.80
CA LYS A 48 -11.37 -4.00 -1.82
C LYS A 48 -10.98 -2.92 -2.84
N GLY A 49 -10.17 -1.95 -2.41
CA GLY A 49 -9.73 -0.84 -3.25
C GLY A 49 -8.55 -0.12 -2.61
N SER A 50 -7.75 0.56 -3.44
CA SER A 50 -6.70 1.45 -2.96
C SER A 50 -6.48 2.56 -3.98
N LEU A 51 -6.44 3.81 -3.50
CA LEU A 51 -6.07 4.97 -4.28
C LEU A 51 -4.80 5.57 -3.67
N VAL A 52 -3.79 5.80 -4.50
CA VAL A 52 -2.54 6.43 -4.09
C VAL A 52 -2.30 7.68 -4.93
N GLU A 53 -2.47 8.84 -4.30
CA GLU A 53 -2.22 10.15 -4.87
C GLU A 53 -0.99 10.79 -4.20
N PRO A 54 -0.37 11.81 -4.80
CA PRO A 54 0.80 12.48 -4.22
C PRO A 54 0.50 13.24 -2.91
N GLU A 55 -0.77 13.45 -2.57
CA GLU A 55 -1.21 14.19 -1.39
C GLU A 55 -1.97 13.32 -0.37
N ARG A 56 -2.47 12.14 -0.77
CA ARG A 56 -3.28 11.26 0.07
C ARG A 56 -3.26 9.82 -0.39
N LEU A 57 -3.65 8.92 0.52
CA LEU A 57 -3.98 7.53 0.20
C LEU A 57 -5.39 7.23 0.71
N SER A 58 -6.16 6.41 0.00
CA SER A 58 -7.35 5.75 0.53
C SER A 58 -7.20 4.24 0.41
N PHE A 59 -7.71 3.52 1.40
CA PHE A 59 -7.64 2.06 1.44
C PHE A 59 -8.99 1.52 1.86
N ASP A 60 -9.64 0.82 0.93
CA ASP A 60 -10.97 0.26 1.13
C ASP A 60 -10.81 -1.22 1.48
N PHE A 61 -11.50 -1.65 2.53
CA PHE A 61 -11.38 -3.01 3.05
C PHE A 61 -12.72 -3.56 3.54
N SER A 62 -12.83 -4.89 3.56
CA SER A 62 -14.00 -5.58 4.08
C SER A 62 -13.90 -5.81 5.58
N HIS A 63 -14.87 -5.30 6.35
CA HIS A 63 -15.01 -5.56 7.78
C HIS A 63 -16.48 -5.46 8.20
N MET A 64 -16.95 -6.37 9.07
CA MET A 64 -18.38 -6.51 9.38
C MET A 64 -18.91 -5.53 10.42
N LYS A 65 -18.03 -4.78 11.09
CA LYS A 65 -18.39 -3.87 12.17
C LYS A 65 -17.81 -2.47 11.89
N PRO A 66 -18.39 -1.41 12.45
CA PRO A 66 -17.73 -0.11 12.48
C PRO A 66 -16.39 -0.21 13.22
N VAL A 67 -15.37 0.48 12.72
CA VAL A 67 -14.08 0.58 13.41
C VAL A 67 -14.19 1.64 14.51
N SER A 68 -13.96 1.25 15.75
CA SER A 68 -14.00 2.15 16.91
C SER A 68 -12.81 3.11 16.91
N SER A 69 -12.94 4.24 17.60
CA SER A 69 -11.84 5.20 17.75
C SER A 69 -10.60 4.61 18.42
N GLU A 70 -10.78 3.65 19.34
CA GLU A 70 -9.66 2.94 19.97
C GLU A 70 -8.91 2.07 18.96
N GLU A 71 -9.62 1.35 18.10
CA GLU A 71 -9.01 0.56 17.02
C GLU A 71 -8.30 1.46 16.02
N ILE A 72 -8.91 2.59 15.61
CA ILE A 72 -8.26 3.58 14.73
C ILE A 72 -6.94 4.06 15.33
N ASN A 73 -6.93 4.41 16.62
CA ASN A 73 -5.71 4.86 17.30
C ASN A 73 -4.65 3.75 17.36
N LYS A 74 -5.04 2.49 17.58
CA LYS A 74 -4.11 1.34 17.54
C LYS A 74 -3.51 1.15 16.15
N ILE A 75 -4.33 1.20 15.09
CA ILE A 75 -3.87 1.08 13.70
C ILE A 75 -2.90 2.22 13.38
N GLU A 76 -3.27 3.46 13.71
CA GLU A 76 -2.43 4.66 13.49
C GLU A 76 -1.08 4.52 14.22
N THR A 77 -1.09 4.02 15.46
CA THR A 77 0.12 3.79 16.26
C THR A 77 1.03 2.75 15.60
N TYR A 78 0.47 1.62 15.13
CA TYR A 78 1.26 0.59 14.46
C TYR A 78 1.95 1.13 13.22
N VAL A 79 1.20 1.79 12.33
CA VAL A 79 1.75 2.33 11.09
C VAL A 79 2.86 3.33 11.39
N ASN A 80 2.61 4.31 12.27
CA ASN A 80 3.59 5.34 12.58
C ASN A 80 4.83 4.76 13.28
N SER A 81 4.68 3.75 14.14
CA SER A 81 5.82 3.07 14.76
C SER A 81 6.75 2.40 13.72
N MET A 82 6.21 1.86 12.63
CA MET A 82 7.02 1.28 11.56
C MET A 82 7.74 2.35 10.73
N VAL A 83 7.14 3.52 10.55
CA VAL A 83 7.80 4.69 9.94
C VAL A 83 8.96 5.16 10.82
N GLU A 84 8.74 5.28 12.13
CA GLU A 84 9.73 5.74 13.11
C GLU A 84 10.93 4.80 13.25
N LYS A 85 10.72 3.49 13.07
CA LYS A 85 11.80 2.48 13.09
C LYS A 85 12.82 2.65 11.97
N LYS A 86 12.50 3.40 10.90
CA LYS A 86 13.41 3.68 9.78
C LYS A 86 14.12 2.42 9.27
N SER A 87 13.34 1.38 9.02
CA SER A 87 13.83 0.07 8.58
C SER A 87 13.96 -0.03 7.07
N GLU A 88 14.88 -0.86 6.62
CA GLU A 88 15.07 -1.16 5.19
C GLU A 88 13.80 -1.80 4.59
N VAL A 89 13.48 -1.38 3.36
CA VAL A 89 12.43 -2.00 2.53
C VAL A 89 13.11 -2.87 1.48
N LYS A 90 12.74 -4.15 1.41
CA LYS A 90 13.32 -5.12 0.48
C LYS A 90 12.30 -5.60 -0.52
N THR A 91 12.75 -5.80 -1.75
CA THR A 91 11.95 -6.48 -2.76
C THR A 91 12.71 -7.61 -3.40
N ARG A 92 12.04 -8.73 -3.62
CA ARG A 92 12.62 -9.94 -4.23
C ARG A 92 11.69 -10.45 -5.31
N LEU A 93 12.28 -11.02 -6.35
CA LEU A 93 11.57 -11.82 -7.33
C LEU A 93 11.66 -13.29 -6.89
N MET A 94 10.54 -14.00 -6.96
CA MET A 94 10.44 -15.41 -6.58
C MET A 94 9.20 -16.03 -7.23
N THR A 95 9.05 -17.35 -7.10
CA THR A 95 7.85 -18.05 -7.56
C THR A 95 6.64 -17.75 -6.66
N PRO A 96 5.40 -17.89 -7.17
CA PRO A 96 4.20 -17.73 -6.34
C PRO A 96 4.18 -18.65 -5.11
N ASN A 97 4.67 -19.88 -5.24
CA ASN A 97 4.72 -20.84 -4.11
C ASN A 97 5.70 -20.37 -3.04
N GLU A 98 6.91 -19.95 -3.42
CA GLU A 98 7.89 -19.39 -2.47
C GLU A 98 7.33 -18.14 -1.77
N ALA A 99 6.59 -17.29 -2.49
CA ALA A 99 5.96 -16.11 -1.89
C ALA A 99 4.97 -16.50 -0.79
N VAL A 100 4.12 -17.50 -1.03
CA VAL A 100 3.19 -18.05 -0.03
C VAL A 100 3.95 -18.64 1.16
N GLU A 101 4.99 -19.43 0.92
CA GLU A 101 5.81 -20.04 1.98
C GLU A 101 6.53 -19.00 2.84
N ASN A 102 6.90 -17.84 2.25
CA ASN A 102 7.48 -16.70 2.97
C ASN A 102 6.42 -15.82 3.67
N GLY A 103 5.15 -16.23 3.67
CA GLY A 103 4.06 -15.52 4.33
C GLY A 103 3.65 -14.22 3.62
N ALA A 104 3.95 -14.08 2.33
CA ALA A 104 3.52 -12.92 1.57
C ALA A 104 1.99 -12.90 1.45
N LEU A 105 1.37 -11.77 1.72
CA LEU A 105 -0.05 -11.55 1.41
C LEU A 105 -0.19 -11.15 -0.07
N GLY A 106 -1.23 -11.67 -0.71
CA GLY A 106 -1.61 -11.29 -2.06
C GLY A 106 -3.03 -11.73 -2.35
N LEU A 107 -3.52 -11.37 -3.53
CA LEU A 107 -4.79 -11.88 -4.04
C LEU A 107 -4.56 -13.31 -4.56
N PHE A 108 -4.41 -14.28 -3.67
CA PHE A 108 -4.23 -15.68 -4.05
C PHE A 108 -5.57 -16.20 -4.60
N GLY A 109 -5.64 -16.32 -5.92
CA GLY A 109 -6.87 -16.57 -6.68
C GLY A 109 -6.80 -15.98 -8.09
N GLU A 110 -5.96 -14.95 -8.28
CA GLU A 110 -5.57 -14.49 -9.62
C GLU A 110 -4.43 -15.37 -10.17
N LYS A 111 -4.41 -15.57 -11.49
CA LYS A 111 -3.34 -16.30 -12.16
C LYS A 111 -2.10 -15.42 -12.21
N TYR A 112 -1.20 -15.59 -11.25
CA TYR A 112 0.15 -15.04 -11.35
C TYR A 112 0.95 -15.76 -12.44
N GLY A 113 1.90 -15.05 -13.05
CA GLY A 113 2.88 -15.67 -13.95
C GLY A 113 3.88 -16.56 -13.20
N GLU A 114 4.95 -16.96 -13.88
CA GLU A 114 6.00 -17.80 -13.29
C GLU A 114 6.78 -17.10 -12.17
N GLU A 115 6.78 -15.77 -12.16
CA GLU A 115 7.51 -14.94 -11.21
C GLU A 115 6.63 -13.83 -10.65
N VAL A 116 6.79 -13.56 -9.35
CA VAL A 116 6.14 -12.47 -8.62
C VAL A 116 7.16 -11.62 -7.87
N ARG A 117 6.83 -10.34 -7.71
CA ARG A 117 7.62 -9.42 -6.89
C ARG A 117 7.03 -9.32 -5.49
N VAL A 118 7.78 -9.78 -4.51
CA VAL A 118 7.44 -9.67 -3.08
C VAL A 118 8.15 -8.47 -2.48
N LEU A 119 7.40 -7.69 -1.73
CA LEU A 119 7.82 -6.53 -0.96
C LEU A 119 7.78 -6.87 0.52
N SER A 120 8.84 -6.56 1.25
CA SER A 120 8.91 -6.72 2.69
C SER A 120 9.35 -5.42 3.35
N MET A 121 8.65 -4.99 4.40
CA MET A 121 8.93 -3.74 5.08
C MET A 121 8.55 -3.73 6.55
N GLY A 122 9.16 -2.82 7.30
CA GLY A 122 8.97 -2.69 8.75
C GLY A 122 9.78 -3.74 9.49
N ASN A 123 10.59 -3.34 10.47
CA ASN A 123 11.34 -4.29 11.29
C ASN A 123 10.50 -4.69 12.52
N GLU A 124 10.22 -5.98 12.66
CA GLU A 124 9.63 -6.57 13.85
C GLU A 124 10.44 -7.77 14.31
N GLU A 125 11.40 -7.50 15.20
CA GLU A 125 12.32 -8.50 15.75
C GLU A 125 13.08 -9.26 14.65
N SER A 126 12.72 -10.51 14.41
CA SER A 126 13.37 -11.40 13.43
C SER A 126 12.60 -11.52 12.12
N LYS A 127 11.54 -10.72 11.91
CA LYS A 127 10.70 -10.75 10.71
C LYS A 127 10.35 -9.35 10.22
N TYR A 128 9.82 -9.29 9.00
CA TYR A 128 9.21 -8.07 8.49
C TYR A 128 7.80 -7.90 9.05
N PHE A 129 7.40 -6.65 9.27
CA PHE A 129 6.07 -6.31 9.72
C PHE A 129 5.03 -6.65 8.65
N SER A 130 5.24 -6.16 7.42
CA SER A 130 4.42 -6.45 6.24
C SER A 130 5.28 -7.16 5.18
N THR A 131 4.72 -8.23 4.60
CA THR A 131 5.26 -8.93 3.42
C THR A 131 4.12 -9.15 2.44
N GLU A 132 4.20 -8.56 1.25
CA GLU A 132 3.08 -8.51 0.29
C GLU A 132 3.57 -8.64 -1.16
N LEU A 133 2.76 -9.23 -2.03
CA LEU A 133 2.98 -9.15 -3.48
C LEU A 133 2.68 -7.73 -3.97
N CYS A 134 3.68 -7.06 -4.55
CA CYS A 134 3.46 -5.72 -5.11
C CYS A 134 4.46 -5.39 -6.23
N GLY A 135 3.92 -5.10 -7.42
CA GLY A 135 4.69 -4.68 -8.59
C GLY A 135 4.96 -3.17 -8.66
N GLY A 136 4.38 -2.38 -7.74
CA GLY A 136 4.62 -0.95 -7.70
C GLY A 136 5.98 -0.59 -7.11
N THR A 137 6.17 0.70 -6.85
CA THR A 137 7.41 1.22 -6.31
C THR A 137 7.27 1.70 -4.89
N HIS A 138 8.34 1.53 -4.14
CA HIS A 138 8.35 1.68 -2.70
C HIS A 138 9.58 2.46 -2.28
N VAL A 139 9.47 3.10 -1.12
CA VAL A 139 10.60 3.76 -0.47
C VAL A 139 11.72 2.75 -0.21
N ARG A 140 12.95 3.23 -0.03
CA ARG A 140 14.08 2.36 0.33
C ARG A 140 14.11 2.09 1.83
N ASN A 141 13.61 3.03 2.61
CA ASN A 141 13.54 2.96 4.05
C ASN A 141 12.16 3.43 4.53
N THR A 142 11.56 2.76 5.51
CA THR A 142 10.23 3.15 6.03
C THR A 142 10.20 4.58 6.57
N GLY A 143 11.34 5.11 7.01
CA GLY A 143 11.50 6.50 7.41
C GLY A 143 11.28 7.51 6.28
N ASP A 144 11.52 7.13 5.03
CA ASP A 144 11.33 8.00 3.86
C ASP A 144 9.84 8.24 3.56
N ILE A 145 8.92 7.52 4.22
CA ILE A 145 7.49 7.87 4.21
C ILE A 145 7.32 9.28 4.80
N GLY A 146 8.16 9.66 5.77
CA GLY A 146 8.43 11.04 6.20
C GLY A 146 7.28 11.77 6.91
N LYS A 147 6.05 11.29 6.78
CA LYS A 147 4.84 11.90 7.34
C LYS A 147 4.27 11.02 8.43
N ILE A 148 3.87 11.65 9.54
CA ILE A 148 2.95 11.02 10.49
C ILE A 148 1.62 10.85 9.75
N LEU A 149 1.14 9.62 9.69
CA LEU A 149 -0.12 9.29 9.05
C LEU A 149 -1.23 9.53 10.07
N LYS A 150 -2.21 10.35 9.67
CA LYS A 150 -3.46 10.52 10.40
C LYS A 150 -4.53 9.73 9.69
N LEU A 151 -5.17 8.80 10.40
CA LEU A 151 -6.23 7.98 9.82
C LEU A 151 -7.58 8.66 10.01
N LEU A 152 -8.36 8.69 8.93
CA LEU A 152 -9.76 9.09 8.91
C LEU A 152 -10.55 7.91 8.36
N VAL A 153 -11.51 7.42 9.14
CA VAL A 153 -12.40 6.34 8.71
C VAL A 153 -13.74 6.95 8.32
N ASN A 154 -14.10 6.80 7.05
CA ASN A 154 -15.43 7.12 6.57
C ASN A 154 -16.27 5.84 6.62
N LEU A 155 -17.49 5.94 7.16
CA LEU A 155 -18.48 4.87 6.99
C LEU A 155 -18.90 4.83 5.51
N PRO A 156 -19.27 3.65 4.97
CA PRO A 156 -19.80 3.59 3.62
C PRO A 156 -20.98 4.56 3.50
N LEU A 157 -21.04 5.25 2.36
CA LEU A 157 -22.27 5.95 1.99
C LEU A 157 -23.39 4.88 1.93
N PRO A 158 -24.62 5.19 2.37
CA PRO A 158 -25.76 4.32 2.11
C PRO A 158 -25.76 3.89 0.64
N GLN A 159 -26.03 2.61 0.36
CA GLN A 159 -26.02 2.06 -1.01
C GLN A 159 -26.84 2.90 -2.00
N GLU A 160 -27.87 3.59 -1.50
CA GLU A 160 -28.73 4.53 -2.25
C GLU A 160 -27.98 5.72 -2.89
N LEU A 161 -26.81 6.11 -2.37
CA LEU A 161 -25.99 7.22 -2.91
C LEU A 161 -24.92 6.74 -3.91
N GLU A 162 -24.69 5.43 -4.01
CA GLU A 162 -23.67 4.85 -4.89
C GLU A 162 -24.19 4.73 -6.34
N GLU A 163 -25.51 4.59 -6.52
CA GLU A 163 -26.20 4.60 -7.83
C GLU A 163 -26.25 5.99 -8.50
N LEU A 164 -25.92 7.06 -7.77
CA LEU A 164 -25.90 8.44 -8.28
C LEU A 164 -24.55 8.85 -8.90
N ARG A 165 -23.60 7.91 -9.02
CA ARG A 165 -22.35 8.09 -9.77
C ARG A 165 -22.39 7.31 -11.09
N LEU A 166 -23.21 7.79 -12.02
CA LEU A 166 -23.12 7.50 -13.45
C LEU A 166 -22.64 8.75 -14.20
#